data_AF-A0AAV2CY00-F1
#
_entry.id   AF-A0AAV2CY00-F1
#
_cell.length_a   1.000
_cell.length_b   1.000
_cell.length_c   1.000
_cell.angle_alpha   90.00
_cell.angle_beta   90.00
_cell.angle_gamma   90.00
#
_symmetry.space_group_name_H-M   'P 1'
#
loop_
_entity.id
_entity.type
_entity.pdbx_description
1 polymer ?
#
loop_
_entity_poly.entity_id
_entity_poly.type
_entity_poly.pdbx_seq_one_letter_code
_entity_poly.pdbx_strand_id
1 'polypeptide(L)' 'MADLTTWVGAALTDQDTCLDGFRDQEEVSVKSKSKSSMKMVRRQVRRVGYIMSNALALITRLASTGLA' A
#
# COMPACT_ATOMS: atom_id res chain seq x y z
N MET A 1 -11.56 -13.97 -11.30
CA MET A 1 -11.53 -12.56 -10.85
C MET A 1 -11.51 -12.40 -9.34
N ALA A 2 -12.25 -13.22 -8.56
CA ALA A 2 -12.28 -13.13 -7.10
C ALA A 2 -10.89 -13.22 -6.44
N ASP A 3 -10.04 -14.16 -6.85
CA ASP A 3 -8.69 -14.31 -6.30
C ASP A 3 -7.82 -13.07 -6.53
N LEU A 4 -7.90 -12.48 -7.72
CA LEU A 4 -7.17 -11.24 -8.04
C LEU A 4 -7.62 -10.07 -7.17
N THR A 5 -8.93 -9.91 -6.98
CA THR A 5 -9.47 -8.89 -6.07
C THR A 5 -8.98 -9.11 -4.64
N THR A 6 -8.97 -10.36 -4.16
CA THR A 6 -8.49 -10.71 -2.82
C THR A 6 -6.99 -10.42 -2.66
N TRP A 7 -6.16 -10.80 -3.64
CA TRP A 7 -4.72 -10.57 -3.58
C TRP A 7 -4.37 -9.09 -3.64
N VAL A 8 -5.03 -8.31 -4.50
CA VAL A 8 -4.82 -6.85 -4.56
C VAL A 8 -5.32 -6.16 -3.30
N GLY A 9 -6.43 -6.63 -2.72
CA GLY A 9 -6.92 -6.15 -1.41
C GLY A 9 -5.93 -6.44 -0.29
N ALA A 10 -5.38 -7.65 -0.23
CA ALA A 10 -4.34 -8.02 0.74
C ALA A 10 -3.09 -7.13 0.59
N ALA A 11 -2.65 -6.89 -0.65
CA ALA A 11 -1.48 -6.03 -0.90
C ALA A 11 -1.68 -4.58 -0.43
N LEU A 12 -2.91 -4.04 -0.46
CA LEU A 12 -3.21 -2.73 0.11
C LEU A 12 -3.12 -2.75 1.65
N THR A 13 -3.68 -3.77 2.29
CA THR A 13 -3.59 -3.96 3.75
C THR A 13 -2.14 -4.11 4.22
N ASP A 14 -1.31 -4.83 3.47
CA ASP A 14 0.11 -5.00 3.79
C ASP A 14 0.88 -3.67 3.72
N GLN A 15 0.53 -2.80 2.77
CA GLN A 15 1.12 -1.47 2.67
C GLN A 15 0.73 -0.57 3.83
N ASP A 16 -0.54 -0.60 4.24
CA ASP A 16 -1.00 0.16 5.41
C ASP A 16 -0.31 -0.34 6.68
N THR A 17 -0.25 -1.67 6.88
CA THR A 17 0.46 -2.29 8.00
C THR A 17 1.96 -1.95 8.01
N CYS A 18 2.59 -1.91 6.82
CA CYS A 18 3.98 -1.48 6.68
C CYS A 18 4.18 -0.04 7.19
N LEU A 19 3.27 0.89 6.86
CA LEU A 19 3.35 2.27 7.32
C LEU A 19 3.08 2.40 8.83
N ASP A 20 2.15 1.61 9.36
CA ASP A 20 1.83 1.60 10.78
C ASP A 20 3.00 1.14 11.63
N GLY A 21 3.80 0.18 11.17
CA GLY A 21 5.02 -0.28 11.85
C GLY A 21 6.10 0.79 12.04
N PHE A 22 5.97 1.94 11.36
CA PHE A 22 6.89 3.08 11.49
C PHE A 22 6.34 4.23 12.34
N ARG A 23 5.10 4.16 12.84
CA ARG A 23 4.47 5.25 13.59
C ARG A 23 5.17 5.54 14.91
N ASP A 24 5.61 4.53 15.63
CA ASP A 24 6.30 4.68 16.93
C ASP A 24 7.69 5.33 16.78
N GLN A 25 8.30 5.21 15.59
CA GLN A 25 9.56 5.88 15.24
C GLN A 25 9.39 7.36 14.89
N GLU A 26 8.16 7.84 14.78
CA GLU A 26 7.85 9.26 14.56
C GLU A 26 7.88 10.04 15.88
N GLU A 27 7.56 9.38 17.01
CA GLU A 27 7.56 9.96 18.36
C GLU A 27 8.93 9.89 19.05
N VAL A 28 9.72 8.86 18.78
CA VAL A 28 11.07 8.72 19.33
C VAL A 28 12.06 9.58 18.53
N SER A 29 13.04 10.19 19.21
CA SER A 29 14.12 10.96 18.57
C SER A 29 15.08 10.03 17.80
N VAL A 30 14.64 9.52 16.64
CA VAL A 30 15.45 8.63 15.80
C VAL A 30 16.55 9.42 15.10
N LYS A 31 17.76 8.82 15.02
CA LYS A 31 18.91 9.38 14.29
C LYS A 31 18.50 9.89 12.90
N SER A 32 19.02 11.07 12.52
CA SER A 32 18.68 11.78 11.27
C SER A 32 18.70 10.91 9.99
N LYS A 33 19.69 10.03 9.83
CA LYS A 33 19.76 9.09 8.69
C LYS A 33 18.57 8.13 8.61
N SER A 34 18.15 7.56 9.74
CA SER A 34 17.01 6.62 9.77
C SER A 34 15.70 7.32 9.42
N LYS A 35 15.52 8.57 9.89
CA LYS A 35 14.36 9.41 9.55
C LYS A 35 14.25 9.68 8.05
N SER A 36 15.38 9.88 7.37
CA SER A 36 15.40 10.08 5.91
C SER A 36 15.03 8.80 5.14
N SER A 37 15.59 7.65 5.54
CA SER A 37 15.25 6.36 4.94
C SER A 37 13.77 6.02 5.13
N MET A 38 13.23 6.24 6.33
CA MET A 38 11.81 6.03 6.63
C MET A 38 10.89 6.92 5.79
N LYS A 39 11.24 8.21 5.59
CA LYS A 39 10.50 9.09 4.67
C LYS A 39 10.52 8.58 3.23
N MET A 40 11.63 8.01 2.79
CA MET A 40 11.75 7.42 1.45
C MET A 40 10.84 6.19 1.31
N VAL A 41 10.89 5.27 2.27
CA VAL A 41 10.00 4.09 2.32
C VAL A 41 8.54 4.52 2.30
N ARG A 42 8.14 5.47 3.15
CA ARG A 42 6.76 5.97 3.21
C ARG A 42 6.28 6.57 1.90
N ARG A 43 7.14 7.33 1.21
CA ARG A 43 6.84 7.87 -0.12
C ARG A 43 6.66 6.76 -1.16
N GLN A 44 7.51 5.75 -1.13
CA GLN A 44 7.44 4.63 -2.08
C GLN A 44 6.19 3.78 -1.85
N VAL A 45 5.94 3.37 -0.60
CA VAL A 45 4.77 2.56 -0.22
C VAL A 45 3.47 3.25 -0.61
N ARG A 46 3.32 4.56 -0.32
CA ARG A 46 2.15 5.33 -0.75
C ARG A 46 1.98 5.35 -2.27
N ARG A 47 3.07 5.47 -3.02
CA ARG A 47 3.02 5.46 -4.49
C ARG A 47 2.50 4.11 -5.01
N VAL A 48 2.99 3.01 -4.45
CA VAL A 48 2.51 1.67 -4.81
C VAL A 48 1.04 1.49 -4.39
N GLY A 49 0.63 2.06 -3.26
CA GLY A 49 -0.79 2.06 -2.83
C GLY A 49 -1.72 2.72 -3.80
N TYR A 50 -1.38 3.90 -4.33
CA TYR A 50 -2.20 4.52 -5.37
C TYR A 50 -2.34 3.64 -6.62
N ILE A 51 -1.25 2.99 -7.04
CA ILE A 51 -1.26 2.08 -8.19
C ILE A 51 -2.16 0.87 -7.90
N MET A 52 -2.04 0.27 -6.70
CA MET A 52 -2.86 -0.88 -6.30
C MET A 52 -4.34 -0.51 -6.15
N SER A 53 -4.68 0.66 -5.59
CA SER A 53 -6.07 1.13 -5.51
C SER A 53 -6.68 1.31 -6.90
N ASN A 54 -5.92 1.88 -7.84
CA ASN A 54 -6.35 2.01 -9.23
C ASN A 54 -6.54 0.63 -9.89
N ALA A 55 -5.59 -0.29 -9.69
CA ALA A 55 -5.69 -1.66 -10.19
C ALA A 55 -6.93 -2.38 -9.63
N LEU A 56 -7.20 -2.26 -8.33
CA LEU A 56 -8.38 -2.84 -7.69
C LEU A 56 -9.67 -2.31 -8.30
N ALA A 57 -9.75 -0.99 -8.54
CA ALA A 57 -10.90 -0.37 -9.19
C ALA A 57 -11.14 -0.95 -10.60
N LEU A 58 -10.07 -1.09 -11.40
CA LEU A 58 -10.15 -1.67 -12.74
C LEU A 58 -10.57 -3.15 -12.71
N ILE A 59 -9.95 -3.95 -11.85
CA ILE A 59 -10.27 -5.39 -11.69
C ILE A 59 -11.73 -5.56 -11.26
N THR A 60 -12.19 -4.75 -10.31
CA THR A 60 -13.57 -4.82 -9.82
C THR A 60 -14.59 -4.41 -10.89
N ARG A 61 -14.26 -3.39 -11.69
CA ARG A 61 -15.08 -3.01 -12.85
C ARG A 61 -15.12 -4.12 -13.89
N LEU A 62 -13.97 -4.70 -14.24
CA LEU A 62 -13.89 -5.79 -15.20
C LEU A 62 -14.71 -7.01 -14.74
N ALA A 63 -14.56 -7.40 -13.47
CA ALA A 63 -15.28 -8.49 -12.85
C ALA A 63 -16.80 -8.28 -12.83
N SER A 64 -17.26 -7.05 -12.64
CA SER A 64 -18.70 -6.72 -12.65
C SER A 64 -19.29 -6.59 -14.06
N THR A 65 -18.49 -6.20 -15.05
CA THR A 65 -18.93 -6.14 -16.46
C THR A 65 -18.96 -7.48 -17.18
N GLY A 66 -18.50 -8.58 -16.56
CA GLY A 66 -18.54 -9.92 -17.14
C GLY A 66 -17.60 -10.13 -18.34
N LEU A 67 -16.61 -9.25 -18.55
CA LEU A 67 -15.62 -9.36 -19.63
C LEU A 67 -14.50 -10.37 -19.33
N ALA A 68 -14.76 -11.38 -18.49
CA ALA A 68 -13.80 -12.38 -18.04
C ALA A 68 -14.19 -13.78 -18.51
#